data_AF-A0A3D6DR78-F1
#
_entry.id   AF-A0A3D6DR78-F1
#
_cell.length_a   1.000
_cell.length_b   1.000
_cell.length_c   1.000
_cell.angle_alpha   90.00
_cell.angle_beta   90.00
_cell.angle_gamma   90.00
#
_symmetry.space_group_name_H-M   'P 1'
#
loop_
_entity.id
_entity.type
_entity.pdbx_description
1 polymer ?
#
loop_
_entity_poly.entity_id
_entity_poly.type
_entity_poly.pdbx_seq_one_letter_code
_entity_poly.pdbx_strand_id
1 'polypeptide(L)'
;ANLVFAAATQGWFMARNRAWEAVVLLLVTFTLFRPGFWMDMIHPPYDKVAPTRIMEVIEKAPTDDRLRVWVEGEDINAKKIYKGVLLPLGQQAPALQRLNAAGLSLMEVDGNLDIMAVKFG
;
A
#
# COMPACT_ATOMS: atom_id res chain seq x y z
N ALA A 1 -8.70 8.44 -24.62
CA ALA A 1 -7.39 9.06 -24.38
C ALA A 1 -6.60 9.28 -25.68
N ASN A 2 -6.38 8.26 -26.53
CA ASN A 2 -5.61 8.42 -27.79
C ASN A 2 -6.12 9.50 -28.76
N LEU A 3 -7.45 9.64 -28.92
CA LEU A 3 -8.03 10.69 -29.78
C LEU A 3 -7.80 12.11 -29.23
N VAL A 4 -7.82 12.27 -27.91
CA VAL A 4 -7.58 13.56 -27.22
C VAL A 4 -6.09 13.91 -27.25
N PHE A 5 -5.22 12.91 -27.16
CA PHE A 5 -3.78 13.07 -27.37
C PHE A 5 -3.46 13.51 -28.80
N ALA A 6 -4.04 12.84 -29.79
CA ALA A 6 -3.86 13.18 -31.20
C ALA A 6 -4.40 14.59 -31.52
N ALA A 7 -5.58 14.94 -30.99
CA ALA A 7 -6.14 16.29 -31.07
C ALA A 7 -5.18 17.36 -30.52
N ALA A 8 -4.53 17.07 -29.39
CA ALA A 8 -3.61 17.99 -28.74
C ALA A 8 -2.30 18.18 -29.53
N THR A 9 -1.74 17.11 -30.10
CA THR A 9 -0.48 17.16 -30.87
C THR A 9 -0.67 17.65 -32.30
N GLN A 10 -1.78 17.31 -32.96
CA GLN A 10 -2.12 17.77 -34.31
C GLN A 10 -2.65 19.22 -34.32
N GLY A 11 -3.04 19.76 -33.16
CA GLY A 11 -3.53 21.12 -33.02
C GLY A 11 -4.89 21.37 -33.70
N TRP A 12 -5.60 20.31 -34.06
CA TRP A 12 -6.88 20.37 -34.76
C TRP A 12 -7.68 19.08 -34.53
N PHE A 13 -8.94 19.20 -34.08
CA PHE A 13 -9.84 18.04 -33.90
C PHE A 13 -11.20 18.27 -34.55
N MET A 14 -11.95 19.26 -34.07
CA MET A 14 -13.18 19.76 -34.71
C MET A 14 -13.03 21.25 -35.12
N ALA A 15 -12.16 21.98 -34.44
CA ALA A 15 -11.72 23.35 -34.74
C ALA A 15 -10.23 23.49 -34.43
N ARG A 16 -9.60 24.59 -34.87
CA ARG A 16 -8.19 24.87 -34.64
C ARG A 16 -7.93 25.11 -33.15
N ASN A 17 -7.05 24.31 -32.58
CA ASN A 17 -6.70 24.30 -31.17
C ASN A 17 -5.79 25.49 -30.85
N ARG A 18 -6.14 26.30 -29.85
CA ARG A 18 -5.25 27.34 -29.32
C ARG A 18 -4.15 26.69 -28.47
N ALA A 19 -3.02 27.37 -28.30
CA ALA A 19 -1.88 26.83 -27.55
C ALA A 19 -2.27 26.42 -26.11
N TRP A 20 -3.15 27.18 -25.45
CA TRP A 20 -3.64 26.85 -24.11
C TRP A 20 -4.62 25.67 -24.11
N GLU A 21 -5.45 25.52 -25.15
CA GLU A 21 -6.37 24.39 -25.29
C GLU A 21 -5.58 23.09 -25.50
N ALA A 22 -4.50 23.12 -26.28
CA ALA A 22 -3.58 21.99 -26.42
C ALA A 22 -2.98 21.55 -25.07
N VAL A 23 -2.55 22.50 -24.24
CA VAL A 23 -2.04 22.19 -22.88
C VAL A 23 -3.13 21.55 -22.01
N VAL A 24 -4.37 22.06 -22.05
CA VAL A 24 -5.50 21.47 -21.31
C VAL A 24 -5.81 20.05 -21.79
N LEU A 25 -5.83 19.81 -23.12
CA LEU A 25 -6.07 18.47 -23.66
C LEU A 25 -4.96 17.48 -23.32
N LEU A 26 -3.70 17.94 -23.23
CA LEU A 26 -2.58 17.13 -22.74
C LEU A 26 -2.74 16.80 -21.25
N LEU A 27 -3.15 17.74 -20.41
CA LEU A 27 -3.42 17.49 -18.99
C LEU A 27 -4.55 16.48 -18.78
N VAL A 28 -5.64 16.60 -19.54
CA VAL A 28 -6.75 15.63 -19.50
C VAL A 28 -6.29 14.25 -19.95
N THR A 29 -5.50 14.19 -21.01
CA THR A 29 -4.92 12.94 -21.53
C THR A 29 -4.00 12.29 -20.49
N PHE A 30 -3.11 13.06 -19.87
CA PHE A 30 -2.21 12.59 -18.80
C PHE A 30 -3.01 12.03 -17.61
N THR A 31 -4.06 12.75 -17.18
CA THR A 31 -4.92 12.33 -16.08
C THR A 31 -5.66 11.03 -16.38
N LEU A 32 -6.11 10.83 -17.63
CA LEU A 32 -6.77 9.59 -18.05
C LEU A 32 -5.80 8.40 -18.17
N PHE A 33 -4.56 8.63 -18.60
CA PHE A 33 -3.55 7.57 -18.72
C PHE A 33 -2.88 7.22 -17.40
N ARG A 34 -2.74 8.19 -16.50
CA ARG A 34 -2.09 8.01 -15.20
C ARG A 34 -2.91 8.64 -14.07
N PRO A 35 -4.14 8.15 -13.80
CA PRO A 35 -4.92 8.63 -12.67
C PRO A 35 -4.20 8.33 -11.34
N GLY A 36 -3.38 7.28 -11.31
CA GLY A 36 -2.54 6.91 -10.17
C GLY A 36 -1.56 8.01 -9.74
N PHE A 37 -1.10 8.89 -10.64
CA PHE A 37 -0.21 10.00 -10.27
C PHE A 37 -0.81 10.93 -9.21
N TRP A 38 -2.13 11.15 -9.28
CA TRP A 38 -2.85 11.96 -8.30
C TRP A 38 -3.09 11.19 -7.00
N MET A 39 -3.40 9.89 -7.10
CA MET A 39 -3.62 9.04 -5.93
C MET A 39 -2.33 8.83 -5.12
N ASP A 40 -1.19 8.66 -5.79
CA ASP A 40 0.12 8.49 -5.15
C ASP A 40 0.58 9.76 -4.40
N MET A 41 0.07 10.94 -4.78
CA MET A 41 0.31 12.20 -4.06
C MET A 41 -0.52 12.30 -2.77
N ILE A 42 -1.71 11.70 -2.76
CA ILE A 42 -2.66 11.76 -1.64
C ILE A 42 -2.37 10.64 -0.63
N HIS A 43 -2.02 9.45 -1.11
CA HIS A 43 -1.71 8.29 -0.29
C HIS A 43 -0.22 7.94 -0.42
N PRO A 44 0.58 8.19 0.64
CA PRO A 44 1.99 7.84 0.66
C PRO A 44 2.18 6.35 0.31
N PRO A 45 3.21 5.99 -0.47
CA PRO A 45 3.54 4.59 -0.72
C PRO A 45 3.87 3.89 0.61
N TYR A 46 3.54 2.60 0.70
CA TYR A 46 3.83 1.81 1.89
C TYR A 46 5.35 1.71 2.13
N ASP A 47 5.78 2.10 3.33
CA ASP A 47 7.16 1.93 3.76
C ASP A 47 7.46 0.46 4.08
N LYS A 48 8.43 -0.12 3.38
CA LYS A 48 8.93 -1.47 3.65
C LYS A 48 9.92 -1.41 4.80
N VAL A 49 9.46 -1.73 5.99
CA VAL A 49 10.27 -1.80 7.22
C VAL A 49 10.77 -3.22 7.50
N ALA A 50 11.96 -3.33 8.09
CA ALA A 50 12.53 -4.62 8.48
C ALA A 50 11.67 -5.28 9.58
N PRO A 51 11.47 -6.61 9.57
CA PRO A 51 10.67 -7.31 10.58
C PRO A 51 11.13 -7.06 12.02
N THR A 52 12.43 -6.90 12.25
CA THR A 52 13.00 -6.61 13.58
C THR A 52 12.54 -5.28 14.17
N ARG A 53 12.09 -4.32 13.34
CA ARG A 53 11.56 -3.03 13.79
C ARG A 53 10.03 -3.01 13.86
N ILE A 54 9.36 -4.16 13.71
CA ILE A 54 7.90 -4.20 13.70
C ILE A 54 7.30 -3.66 15.00
N MET A 55 7.95 -3.90 16.15
CA MET A 55 7.50 -3.39 17.45
C MET A 55 7.53 -1.86 17.49
N GLU A 56 8.64 -1.23 17.06
CA GLU A 56 8.76 0.23 17.00
C GLU A 56 7.76 0.85 16.02
N VAL A 57 7.50 0.18 14.90
CA VAL A 57 6.57 0.65 13.87
C VAL A 57 5.13 0.58 14.38
N ILE A 58 4.75 -0.52 15.04
CA ILE A 58 3.44 -0.67 15.67
C ILE A 58 3.25 0.36 16.79
N GLU A 59 4.29 0.67 17.56
CA GLU A 59 4.20 1.65 18.64
C GLU A 59 4.04 3.09 18.12
N LYS A 60 4.74 3.45 17.03
CA LYS A 60 4.65 4.77 16.37
C LYS A 60 3.43 4.92 15.48
N ALA A 61 2.80 3.83 15.04
CA ALA A 61 1.66 3.88 14.14
C ALA A 61 0.44 4.55 14.80
N PRO A 62 -0.29 5.41 14.07
CA PRO A 62 -1.49 6.06 14.58
C PRO A 62 -2.58 5.04 14.95
N THR A 63 -3.57 5.52 15.71
CA THR A 63 -4.77 4.74 16.05
C THR A 63 -5.51 4.31 14.78
N ASP A 64 -5.99 3.07 14.76
CA ASP A 64 -6.78 2.48 13.66
C ASP A 64 -6.04 2.31 12.31
N ASP A 65 -4.72 2.45 12.31
CA ASP A 65 -3.92 2.17 11.12
C ASP A 65 -3.89 0.67 10.80
N ARG A 66 -3.68 0.35 9.52
CA ARG A 66 -3.68 -1.03 9.02
C ARG A 66 -2.28 -1.42 8.57
N LEU A 67 -1.62 -2.25 9.38
CA LEU A 67 -0.30 -2.75 9.04
C LEU A 67 -0.41 -3.98 8.14
N ARG A 68 0.21 -3.92 6.95
CA ARG A 68 0.34 -5.11 6.09
C ARG A 68 1.60 -5.88 6.48
N VAL A 69 1.41 -7.12 6.90
CA VAL A 69 2.49 -8.05 7.26
C VAL A 69 2.54 -9.17 6.23
N TRP A 70 3.75 -9.49 5.78
CA TRP A 70 3.99 -10.65 4.92
C TRP A 70 4.51 -11.79 5.78
N VAL A 71 3.79 -12.90 5.76
CA VAL A 71 4.13 -14.12 6.49
C VAL A 71 4.59 -15.17 5.50
N GLU A 72 5.78 -15.72 5.72
CA GLU A 72 6.25 -16.93 5.06
C GLU A 72 6.02 -18.11 6.01
N GLY A 73 5.48 -19.20 5.49
CA GLY A 73 5.24 -20.43 6.25
C GLY A 73 5.17 -21.64 5.34
N GLU A 74 4.94 -22.80 5.95
CA GLU A 74 4.79 -24.07 5.25
C GLU A 74 3.38 -24.62 5.51
N ASP A 75 2.67 -24.98 4.44
CA ASP A 75 1.33 -25.58 4.54
C ASP A 75 1.43 -27.07 4.89
N ILE A 76 0.32 -27.70 5.26
CA ILE A 76 0.22 -29.12 5.65
C ILE A 76 0.79 -30.11 4.61
N ASN A 77 0.96 -29.66 3.37
CA ASN A 77 1.52 -30.41 2.25
C ASN A 77 3.01 -30.13 2.00
N ALA A 78 3.73 -29.58 2.99
CA ALA A 78 5.14 -29.21 2.90
C ALA A 78 5.45 -28.17 1.79
N LYS A 79 4.47 -27.33 1.44
CA LYS A 79 4.61 -26.31 0.41
C LYS A 79 4.82 -24.94 1.05
N LYS A 80 5.87 -24.23 0.62
CA LYS A 80 6.10 -22.85 1.01
C LYS A 80 4.95 -21.95 0.56
N ILE A 81 4.35 -21.24 1.50
CA ILE A 81 3.29 -20.27 1.27
C ILE A 81 3.74 -18.89 1.71
N TYR A 82 3.40 -17.88 0.91
CA TYR A 82 3.60 -16.47 1.22
C TYR A 82 2.23 -15.83 1.33
N LYS A 83 1.88 -15.30 2.50
CA LYS A 83 0.57 -14.69 2.75
C LYS A 83 0.73 -13.28 3.29
N GLY A 84 0.16 -12.32 2.57
CA GLY A 84 -0.02 -10.96 3.06
C GLY A 84 -1.26 -10.91 3.95
N VAL A 85 -1.09 -10.59 5.22
CA VAL A 85 -2.18 -10.36 6.18
C VAL A 85 -2.22 -8.88 6.52
N LEU A 86 -3.42 -8.34 6.67
CA LEU A 86 -3.62 -6.93 6.98
C LEU A 86 -4.18 -6.82 8.40
N LEU A 87 -3.38 -6.26 9.30
CA LEU A 87 -3.63 -6.23 10.73
C LEU A 87 -4.21 -4.87 11.12
N PRO A 88 -5.44 -4.82 11.65
CA PRO A 88 -5.94 -3.59 12.27
C PRO A 88 -5.21 -3.38 13.59
N LEU A 89 -4.43 -2.30 13.71
CA LEU A 89 -3.65 -2.04 14.91
C LEU A 89 -4.50 -1.50 16.07
N GLY A 90 -5.78 -1.18 15.83
CA GLY A 90 -6.71 -0.72 16.85
C GLY A 90 -6.23 0.51 17.61
N GLN A 91 -6.63 0.62 18.89
CA GLN A 91 -6.24 1.73 19.77
C GLN A 91 -4.73 1.74 20.07
N GLN A 92 -4.18 2.92 20.34
CA GLN A 92 -2.79 3.05 20.81
C GLN A 92 -2.62 2.34 22.16
N ALA A 93 -1.77 1.33 22.16
CA ALA A 93 -1.38 0.52 23.31
C ALA A 93 0.07 0.02 23.06
N PRO A 94 0.74 -0.56 24.06
CA PRO A 94 2.04 -1.21 23.86
C PRO A 94 2.00 -2.19 22.68
N ALA A 95 3.06 -2.24 21.87
CA ALA A 95 3.09 -2.99 20.62
C ALA A 95 2.61 -4.45 20.76
N LEU A 96 3.01 -5.12 21.84
CA LEU A 96 2.62 -6.49 22.15
C LEU A 96 1.11 -6.64 22.39
N GLN A 97 0.47 -5.65 23.03
CA GLN A 97 -0.97 -5.66 23.27
C GLN A 97 -1.76 -5.40 21.99
N ARG A 98 -1.31 -4.45 21.14
CA ARG A 98 -1.93 -4.19 19.83
C ARG A 98 -1.89 -5.41 18.93
N LEU A 99 -0.74 -6.08 18.92
CA LEU A 99 -0.50 -7.28 18.12
C LEU A 99 -1.37 -8.46 18.57
N ASN A 100 -1.43 -8.73 19.89
CA ASN A 100 -2.30 -9.75 20.46
C ASN A 100 -3.79 -9.45 20.20
N ALA A 101 -4.20 -8.19 20.27
CA ALA A 101 -5.55 -7.76 19.92
C ALA A 101 -5.87 -7.94 18.43
N ALA A 102 -4.87 -7.74 17.56
CA ALA A 102 -4.95 -8.02 16.13
C ALA A 102 -4.91 -9.53 15.80
N GLY A 103 -4.78 -10.40 16.81
CA GLY A 103 -4.81 -11.85 16.64
C GLY A 103 -3.49 -12.47 16.19
N LEU A 104 -2.37 -11.74 16.25
CA LEU A 104 -1.04 -12.32 16.06
C LEU A 104 -0.32 -12.40 17.40
N SER A 105 0.39 -13.51 17.63
CA SER A 105 1.38 -13.61 18.69
C SER A 105 2.74 -13.80 18.06
N LEU A 106 3.63 -12.83 18.27
CA LEU A 106 5.00 -12.84 17.78
C LEU A 106 5.94 -12.99 18.97
N MET A 107 7.00 -13.79 18.80
CA MET A 107 8.07 -13.94 19.78
C MET A 107 9.41 -13.74 19.05
N GLU A 108 10.31 -12.99 19.69
CA GLU A 108 11.68 -12.87 19.21
C GLU A 108 12.48 -14.06 19.73
N VAL A 109 13.02 -14.88 18.82
CA VAL A 109 13.87 -16.03 19.11
C VAL A 109 15.17 -15.86 18.33
N ASP A 110 16.30 -15.75 19.04
CA ASP A 110 17.63 -15.59 18.43
C ASP A 110 17.75 -14.44 17.40
N GLY A 111 17.02 -13.34 17.63
CA GLY A 111 17.00 -12.17 16.73
C GLY A 111 16.15 -12.36 15.47
N ASN A 112 15.47 -13.50 15.34
CA ASN A 112 14.42 -13.74 14.35
C ASN A 112 13.05 -13.58 14.98
N LEU A 113 12.09 -13.14 14.18
CA LEU A 113 10.73 -12.87 14.64
C LEU A 113 9.82 -14.01 14.20
N ASP A 114 9.46 -14.89 15.13
CA ASP A 114 8.66 -16.08 14.87
C ASP A 114 7.19 -15.84 15.23
N ILE A 115 6.30 -16.39 14.39
CA ILE A 115 4.86 -16.31 14.58
C ILE A 115 4.39 -17.53 15.35
N MET A 116 4.02 -17.33 16.61
CA MET A 116 3.64 -18.42 17.50
C MET A 116 2.18 -18.83 17.34
N ALA A 117 1.29 -17.86 17.13
CA ALA A 117 -0.13 -18.12 16.96
C ALA A 117 -0.80 -17.05 16.09
N VAL A 118 -1.71 -17.51 15.23
CA VAL A 118 -2.63 -16.66 14.46
C VAL A 118 -4.05 -17.03 14.90
N LYS A 119 -4.75 -16.08 15.51
CA LYS A 119 -6.16 -16.24 15.87
C LYS A 119 -6.99 -16.00 14.61
N PHE A 120 -7.44 -17.09 13.98
CA PHE A 120 -8.44 -17.03 12.93
C PHE A 120 -9.80 -16.78 13.59
N GLY A 121 -10.36 -15.59 13.39
CA GLY A 121 -11.68 -15.18 13.88
C GLY A 121 -12.38 -14.33 12.84
#